data_AF-A0A7C3R2W4-F1
#
_entry.id   AF-A0A7C3R2W4-F1
#
_cell.length_a   1.000
_cell.length_b   1.000
_cell.length_c   1.000
_cell.angle_alpha   90.00
_cell.angle_beta   90.00
_cell.angle_gamma   90.00
#
_symmetry.space_group_name_H-M   'P 1'
#
loop_
_entity.id
_entity.type
_entity.pdbx_description
1 polymer ?
#
loop_
_entity_poly.entity_id
_entity_poly.type
_entity_poly.pdbx_seq_one_letter_code
_entity_poly.pdbx_strand_id
1 'polypeptide(L)'
;MPHLEDLEYKYKQQINRTNLLIEEHSNFLEKVNNQTITSKEEYEKIKFFDEKAQSKINKEQKQTKQFYKKLQSAQKKYNQKVIKYNNLITLINLLSTNIEQLNRSTNVVLGNAIFNTQIKKKTYLKDGKVYKIDIKEKRDEKIEIYGYETQDELKAIIAHEILHLIGIGHIDNDGALMNPILQKNQKINLSLTSVDIDNIKNNF
;
A
#
# COMPACT_ATOMS: atom_id res chain seq x y z
N MET A 1 -3.77 -9.42 -15.86
CA MET A 1 -3.14 -8.33 -16.63
C MET A 1 -2.87 -8.85 -18.04
N PRO A 2 -3.90 -8.92 -18.89
CA PRO A 2 -3.91 -9.85 -20.02
C PRO A 2 -2.83 -9.58 -21.09
N HIS A 3 -2.40 -8.32 -21.27
CA HIS A 3 -1.37 -7.99 -22.26
C HIS A 3 0.05 -8.38 -21.82
N LEU A 4 0.39 -8.27 -20.53
CA LEU A 4 1.73 -8.60 -20.05
C LEU A 4 1.93 -10.12 -20.03
N GLU A 5 0.90 -10.85 -19.61
CA GLU A 5 0.85 -12.32 -19.61
C GLU A 5 0.99 -12.88 -21.04
N ASP A 6 0.32 -12.28 -22.02
CA ASP A 6 0.47 -12.65 -23.44
C ASP A 6 1.89 -12.40 -23.98
N LEU A 7 2.52 -11.26 -23.62
CA LEU A 7 3.90 -10.98 -24.01
C LEU A 7 4.90 -11.94 -23.37
N GLU A 8 4.70 -12.28 -22.10
CA GLU A 8 5.51 -13.25 -21.38
C GLU A 8 5.36 -14.65 -22.00
N TYR A 9 4.13 -15.06 -22.31
CA TYR A 9 3.86 -16.32 -23.01
C TYR A 9 4.57 -16.38 -24.36
N LYS A 10 4.44 -15.33 -25.19
CA LYS A 10 5.12 -15.25 -26.50
C LYS A 10 6.65 -15.29 -26.37
N TYR A 11 7.20 -14.60 -25.37
CA TYR A 11 8.63 -14.66 -25.09
C TYR A 11 9.09 -16.08 -24.70
N LYS A 12 8.34 -16.77 -23.83
CA LYS A 12 8.61 -18.16 -23.43
C LYS A 12 8.52 -19.14 -24.61
N GLN A 13 7.53 -18.98 -25.49
CA GLN A 13 7.46 -19.81 -26.69
C GLN A 13 8.67 -19.60 -27.60
N GLN A 14 9.08 -18.34 -27.79
CA GLN A 14 10.19 -17.99 -28.65
C GLN A 14 11.55 -18.45 -28.10
N ILE A 15 11.77 -18.36 -26.78
CA ILE A 15 13.01 -18.84 -26.16
C ILE A 15 13.11 -20.36 -26.25
N ASN A 16 12.02 -21.08 -26.01
CA ASN A 16 11.98 -22.54 -26.13
C ASN A 16 12.31 -23.00 -27.55
N ARG A 17 11.73 -22.34 -28.56
CA ARG A 17 12.05 -22.60 -29.96
C ARG A 17 13.51 -22.33 -30.30
N THR A 18 14.08 -21.25 -29.75
CA THR A 18 15.50 -20.93 -29.96
C THR A 18 16.40 -22.00 -29.34
N ASN A 19 16.10 -22.43 -28.11
CA ASN A 19 16.86 -23.45 -27.40
C ASN A 19 16.81 -24.79 -28.12
N LEU A 20 15.64 -25.20 -28.61
CA LEU A 20 15.49 -26.44 -29.39
C LEU A 20 16.39 -26.44 -30.62
N LEU A 21 16.46 -25.33 -31.36
CA LEU A 21 17.33 -25.24 -32.54
C LEU A 21 18.82 -25.29 -32.18
N ILE A 22 19.20 -24.67 -31.06
CA ILE A 22 20.58 -24.73 -30.55
C ILE A 22 20.93 -26.17 -30.14
N GLU A 23 20.00 -26.87 -29.48
CA GLU A 23 20.17 -28.26 -29.08
C GLU A 23 20.29 -29.19 -30.29
N GLU A 24 19.39 -29.08 -31.27
CA GLU A 24 19.45 -29.83 -32.54
C GLU A 24 20.79 -29.62 -33.26
N HIS A 25 21.26 -28.37 -33.33
CA HIS A 25 22.53 -28.03 -33.97
C HIS A 25 23.73 -28.55 -33.16
N SER A 26 23.69 -28.46 -31.84
CA SER A 26 24.74 -29.00 -30.96
C SER A 26 24.86 -30.51 -31.10
N ASN A 27 23.73 -31.23 -31.12
CA ASN A 27 23.68 -32.68 -31.33
C ASN A 27 24.21 -33.07 -32.72
N PHE A 28 23.96 -32.25 -33.75
CA PHE A 28 24.53 -32.45 -35.08
C PHE A 28 26.04 -32.30 -35.06
N LEU A 29 26.56 -31.23 -34.46
CA LEU A 29 28.01 -30.99 -34.36
C LEU A 29 28.72 -32.07 -33.55
N GLU A 30 28.10 -32.59 -32.49
CA GLU A 30 28.64 -33.70 -31.72
C GLU A 30 28.77 -34.98 -32.57
N LYS A 31 27.74 -35.32 -33.37
CA LYS A 31 27.80 -36.45 -34.30
C LYS A 31 28.89 -36.30 -35.34
N VAL A 32 29.03 -35.09 -35.90
CA VAL A 32 30.07 -34.76 -36.88
C VAL A 32 31.47 -34.88 -36.27
N ASN A 33 31.67 -34.35 -35.06
CA ASN A 33 32.97 -34.39 -34.38
C ASN A 33 33.44 -35.81 -34.05
N ASN A 34 32.49 -36.74 -33.85
CA ASN A 34 32.76 -38.15 -33.59
C ASN A 34 33.02 -38.98 -34.87
N GLN A 35 32.91 -38.37 -36.06
CA GLN A 35 33.14 -39.03 -37.35
C GLN A 35 34.46 -38.57 -37.97
N THR A 36 35.20 -39.50 -38.57
CA THR A 36 36.36 -39.16 -39.40
C THR A 36 35.89 -38.71 -40.78
N ILE A 37 36.01 -37.41 -41.05
CA ILE A 37 35.70 -36.84 -42.37
C ILE A 37 36.81 -37.26 -43.33
N THR A 38 36.45 -38.03 -44.35
CA THR A 38 37.44 -38.64 -45.28
C THR A 38 37.47 -37.99 -46.65
N SER A 39 36.45 -37.21 -47.01
CA SER A 39 36.35 -36.58 -48.32
C SER A 39 36.07 -35.08 -48.23
N LYS A 40 36.56 -34.33 -49.23
CA LYS A 40 36.28 -32.89 -49.38
C LYS A 40 34.79 -32.61 -49.60
N GLU A 41 34.09 -33.49 -50.30
CA GLU A 41 32.66 -33.33 -50.58
C GLU A 41 31.80 -33.47 -49.31
N GLU A 42 32.16 -34.40 -48.42
CA GLU A 42 31.53 -34.58 -47.12
C GLU A 42 31.76 -33.37 -46.20
N TYR A 43 32.97 -32.83 -46.18
CA TYR A 43 33.28 -31.59 -45.47
C TYR A 43 32.42 -30.40 -45.94
N GLU A 44 32.32 -30.16 -47.24
CA GLU A 44 31.53 -29.05 -47.79
C GLU A 44 30.03 -29.19 -47.48
N LYS A 45 29.50 -30.43 -47.49
CA LYS A 45 28.12 -30.70 -47.07
C LYS A 45 27.89 -30.34 -45.61
N ILE A 46 28.77 -30.79 -44.71
CA ILE A 46 28.70 -30.49 -43.28
C ILE A 46 28.76 -28.98 -43.04
N LYS A 47 29.72 -28.30 -43.68
CA LYS A 47 29.89 -26.85 -43.59
C LYS A 47 28.64 -26.09 -44.05
N PHE A 48 28.04 -26.50 -45.17
CA PHE A 48 26.79 -25.90 -45.65
C PHE A 48 25.63 -26.08 -44.66
N PHE A 49 25.49 -27.26 -44.05
CA PHE A 49 24.47 -27.50 -43.02
C PHE A 49 24.72 -26.65 -41.76
N ASP A 50 25.97 -26.54 -41.32
CA ASP A 50 26.37 -25.72 -40.17
C ASP A 50 26.04 -24.24 -40.39
N GLU A 51 26.46 -23.67 -41.52
CA GLU A 51 26.19 -22.27 -41.87
C GLU A 51 24.67 -21.98 -41.93
N LYS A 52 23.89 -22.92 -42.48
CA LYS A 52 22.44 -22.80 -42.56
C LYS A 52 21.78 -22.87 -41.18
N ALA A 53 22.22 -23.78 -40.31
CA ALA A 53 21.74 -23.91 -38.94
C ALA A 53 22.06 -22.64 -38.13
N GLN A 54 23.31 -22.16 -38.21
CA GLN A 54 23.76 -20.95 -37.54
C GLN A 54 22.96 -19.72 -38.00
N SER A 55 22.69 -19.59 -39.29
CA SER A 55 21.85 -18.51 -39.84
C SER A 55 20.43 -18.53 -39.26
N LYS A 56 19.82 -19.73 -39.15
CA LYS A 56 18.50 -19.91 -38.55
C LYS A 56 18.49 -19.56 -37.06
N ILE A 57 19.46 -20.05 -36.30
CA ILE A 57 19.63 -19.74 -34.87
C ILE A 57 19.78 -18.23 -34.66
N ASN A 58 20.65 -17.58 -35.45
CA ASN A 58 20.88 -16.14 -35.37
C ASN A 58 19.60 -15.33 -35.63
N LYS A 59 18.75 -15.78 -36.56
CA LYS A 59 17.45 -15.15 -36.84
C LYS A 59 16.50 -15.28 -35.65
N GLU A 60 16.41 -16.45 -35.05
CA GLU A 60 15.53 -16.73 -33.91
C GLU A 60 16.00 -15.99 -32.65
N GLN A 61 17.32 -15.96 -32.39
CA GLN A 61 17.91 -15.16 -31.30
C GLN A 61 17.60 -13.66 -31.43
N LYS A 62 17.64 -13.11 -32.65
CA LYS A 62 17.24 -11.72 -32.91
C LYS A 62 15.78 -11.49 -32.54
N GLN A 63 14.89 -12.42 -32.88
CA GLN A 63 13.47 -12.33 -32.52
C GLN A 63 13.27 -12.45 -31.00
N THR A 64 13.93 -13.38 -30.34
CA THR A 64 13.92 -13.54 -28.87
C THR A 64 14.32 -12.23 -28.17
N LYS A 65 15.40 -11.59 -28.64
CA LYS A 65 15.84 -10.29 -28.13
C LYS A 65 14.81 -9.18 -28.32
N GLN A 66 14.07 -9.19 -29.43
CA GLN A 66 12.98 -8.23 -29.65
C GLN A 66 11.81 -8.44 -28.69
N PHE A 67 11.39 -9.68 -28.47
CA PHE A 67 10.34 -9.99 -27.48
C PHE A 67 10.76 -9.61 -26.07
N TYR A 68 11.99 -9.91 -25.68
CA TYR A 68 12.55 -9.50 -24.39
C TYR A 68 12.48 -7.98 -24.19
N LYS A 69 12.94 -7.19 -25.18
CA LYS A 69 12.87 -5.73 -25.13
C LYS A 69 11.43 -5.22 -24.99
N LYS A 70 10.48 -5.81 -25.72
CA LYS A 70 9.05 -5.45 -25.63
C LYS A 70 8.52 -5.74 -24.22
N LEU A 71 8.78 -6.93 -23.69
CA LEU A 71 8.37 -7.34 -22.34
C LEU A 71 8.95 -6.41 -21.27
N GLN A 72 10.26 -6.13 -21.33
CA GLN A 72 10.93 -5.22 -20.40
C GLN A 72 10.34 -3.80 -20.47
N SER A 73 10.04 -3.30 -21.66
CA SER A 73 9.41 -1.99 -21.82
C SER A 73 8.00 -1.93 -21.20
N ALA A 74 7.23 -3.02 -21.35
CA ALA A 74 5.90 -3.14 -20.78
C ALA A 74 5.99 -3.17 -19.25
N GLN A 75 6.86 -4.00 -18.68
CA GLN A 75 7.12 -4.05 -17.23
C GLN A 75 7.50 -2.67 -16.68
N LYS A 76 8.41 -1.94 -17.35
CA LYS A 76 8.80 -0.58 -16.94
C LYS A 76 7.60 0.36 -16.89
N LYS A 77 6.72 0.33 -17.91
CA LYS A 77 5.50 1.15 -17.92
C LYS A 77 4.55 0.79 -16.76
N TYR A 78 4.42 -0.48 -16.43
CA TYR A 78 3.60 -0.90 -15.29
C TYR A 78 4.21 -0.45 -13.96
N ASN A 79 5.51 -0.62 -13.76
CA ASN A 79 6.20 -0.14 -12.56
C ASN A 79 6.05 1.38 -12.39
N GLN A 80 6.13 2.13 -13.49
CA GLN A 80 5.85 3.58 -13.46
C GLN A 80 4.41 3.90 -13.03
N LYS A 81 3.42 3.11 -13.44
CA LYS A 81 2.03 3.28 -12.98
C LYS A 81 1.89 2.96 -11.49
N VAL A 82 2.54 1.90 -11.00
CA VAL A 82 2.55 1.56 -9.57
C VAL A 82 3.16 2.69 -8.75
N ILE A 83 4.30 3.23 -9.16
CA ILE A 83 4.93 4.39 -8.50
C ILE A 83 3.96 5.58 -8.47
N LYS A 84 3.29 5.89 -9.60
CA LYS A 84 2.29 6.96 -9.65
C LYS A 84 1.13 6.73 -8.68
N TYR A 85 0.61 5.51 -8.60
CA TYR A 85 -0.48 5.18 -7.67
C TYR A 85 -0.04 5.28 -6.21
N ASN A 86 1.17 4.81 -5.89
CA ASN A 86 1.74 4.96 -4.55
C ASN A 86 1.88 6.43 -4.17
N ASN A 87 2.38 7.27 -5.08
CA ASN A 87 2.47 8.71 -4.85
C ASN A 87 1.10 9.36 -4.64
N LEU A 88 0.07 8.94 -5.39
CA LEU A 88 -1.31 9.40 -5.19
C LEU A 88 -1.87 8.95 -3.83
N ILE A 89 -1.58 7.72 -3.39
CA ILE A 89 -1.97 7.23 -2.07
C ILE A 89 -1.30 8.06 -0.98
N THR A 90 0.01 8.34 -1.11
CA THR A 90 0.72 9.23 -0.17
C THR A 90 0.10 10.62 -0.14
N LEU A 91 -0.27 11.18 -1.30
CA LEU A 91 -0.96 12.47 -1.38
C LEU A 91 -2.34 12.42 -0.72
N ILE A 92 -3.12 11.36 -0.95
CA ILE A 92 -4.42 11.17 -0.30
C ILE A 92 -4.26 11.10 1.21
N ASN A 93 -3.27 10.36 1.72
CA ASN A 93 -3.01 10.26 3.15
C ASN A 93 -2.61 11.63 3.73
N LEU A 94 -1.73 12.36 3.03
CA LEU A 94 -1.36 13.73 3.42
C LEU A 94 -2.58 14.66 3.44
N LEU A 95 -3.42 14.61 2.41
CA LEU A 95 -4.65 15.40 2.34
C LEU A 95 -5.64 14.99 3.44
N SER A 96 -5.74 13.70 3.77
CA SER A 96 -6.54 13.21 4.89
C SER A 96 -6.04 13.78 6.20
N THR A 97 -4.73 13.73 6.45
CA THR A 97 -4.11 14.36 7.63
C THR A 97 -4.33 15.87 7.65
N ASN A 98 -4.22 16.54 6.51
CA ASN A 98 -4.47 17.98 6.40
C ASN A 98 -5.95 18.32 6.62
N ILE A 99 -6.90 17.50 6.13
CA ILE A 99 -8.33 17.66 6.40
C ILE A 99 -8.62 17.42 7.87
N GLU A 100 -8.00 16.43 8.50
CA GLU A 100 -8.10 16.21 9.94
C GLU A 100 -7.55 17.40 10.73
N GLN A 101 -6.39 17.95 10.34
CA GLN A 101 -5.82 19.16 10.93
C GLN A 101 -6.68 20.40 10.67
N LEU A 102 -7.21 20.55 9.46
CA LEU A 102 -8.09 21.66 9.11
C LEU A 102 -9.40 21.57 9.87
N ASN A 103 -10.03 20.40 9.93
CA ASN A 103 -11.18 20.14 10.79
C ASN A 103 -10.85 20.46 12.25
N ARG A 104 -9.66 20.11 12.74
CA ARG A 104 -9.20 20.53 14.09
C ARG A 104 -9.07 22.06 14.20
N SER A 105 -8.59 22.76 13.16
CA SER A 105 -8.41 24.22 13.15
C SER A 105 -9.70 25.03 12.88
N THR A 106 -10.67 24.48 12.15
CA THR A 106 -11.98 25.07 11.88
C THR A 106 -12.98 24.72 12.99
N ASN A 107 -12.69 23.69 13.78
CA ASN A 107 -13.35 23.41 15.06
C ASN A 107 -12.78 24.26 16.21
N VAL A 108 -12.09 25.37 15.91
CA VAL A 108 -12.08 26.56 16.78
C VAL A 108 -13.47 27.21 16.69
N VAL A 109 -14.50 26.45 17.08
CA VAL A 109 -15.81 26.95 17.45
C VAL A 109 -16.03 26.39 18.84
N LEU A 110 -15.87 27.30 19.81
CA LEU A 110 -16.43 27.25 21.15
C LEU A 110 -17.40 26.08 21.37
N GLY A 111 -16.91 25.05 22.08
CA GLY A 111 -17.61 23.88 22.61
C GLY A 111 -18.92 23.48 21.94
N ASN A 112 -18.89 22.46 21.08
CA ASN A 112 -20.05 21.58 20.86
C ASN A 112 -19.60 20.19 20.39
N ALA A 113 -20.03 19.16 21.11
CA ALA A 113 -19.71 17.76 20.85
C ALA A 113 -20.24 17.30 19.47
N ILE A 114 -19.36 16.76 18.62
CA ILE A 114 -19.72 16.25 17.29
C ILE A 114 -20.01 14.74 17.38
N PHE A 115 -21.28 14.35 17.18
CA PHE A 115 -21.67 12.95 17.03
C PHE A 115 -21.48 12.51 15.56
N ASN A 116 -20.50 11.64 15.28
CA ASN A 116 -20.30 11.10 13.94
C ASN A 116 -21.41 10.07 13.60
N THR A 117 -22.30 10.44 12.67
CA THR A 117 -23.34 9.52 12.15
C THR A 117 -22.84 8.88 10.86
N GLN A 118 -22.54 7.57 10.86
CA GLN A 118 -22.22 6.86 9.61
C GLN A 118 -23.50 6.33 8.97
N ILE A 119 -23.75 6.72 7.71
CA ILE A 119 -24.85 6.19 6.90
C ILE A 119 -24.32 5.04 6.04
N LYS A 120 -24.67 3.80 6.37
CA LYS A 120 -24.37 2.64 5.53
C LYS A 120 -25.55 2.36 4.61
N LYS A 121 -25.32 2.44 3.30
CA LYS A 121 -26.32 2.12 2.28
C LYS A 121 -26.23 0.64 1.92
N LYS A 122 -27.27 -0.15 2.23
CA LYS A 122 -27.41 -1.53 1.77
C LYS A 122 -28.49 -1.60 0.69
N THR A 123 -28.17 -2.30 -0.39
CA THR A 123 -29.12 -2.63 -1.46
C THR A 123 -29.36 -4.14 -1.42
N TYR A 124 -30.61 -4.57 -1.37
CA TYR A 124 -30.94 -5.99 -1.45
C TYR A 124 -32.20 -6.23 -2.31
N LEU A 125 -32.27 -7.43 -2.88
CA LEU A 125 -33.33 -7.89 -3.78
C LEU A 125 -34.32 -8.74 -3.00
N LYS A 126 -35.61 -8.38 -3.04
CA LYS A 126 -36.71 -9.18 -2.51
C LYS A 126 -37.88 -9.10 -3.49
N ASP A 127 -38.46 -10.24 -3.85
CA ASP A 127 -39.61 -10.36 -4.77
C ASP A 127 -39.40 -9.65 -6.13
N GLY A 128 -38.20 -9.78 -6.71
CA GLY A 128 -37.85 -9.20 -8.01
C GLY A 128 -37.71 -7.67 -8.03
N LYS A 129 -37.89 -6.98 -6.89
CA LYS A 129 -37.71 -5.53 -6.76
C LYS A 129 -36.49 -5.21 -5.90
N VAL A 130 -35.74 -4.19 -6.33
CA VAL A 130 -34.53 -3.71 -5.63
C VAL A 130 -34.95 -2.70 -4.58
N TYR A 131 -34.63 -2.97 -3.31
CA TYR A 131 -34.84 -2.03 -2.21
C TYR A 131 -33.50 -1.45 -1.75
N LYS A 132 -33.45 -0.13 -1.58
CA LYS A 132 -32.31 0.60 -1.01
C LYS A 132 -32.71 1.10 0.37
N ILE A 133 -31.97 0.70 1.39
CA ILE A 133 -32.23 1.13 2.78
C ILE A 133 -31.01 1.88 3.29
N ASP A 134 -31.27 3.07 3.86
CA ASP A 134 -30.29 3.87 4.58
C ASP A 134 -30.34 3.45 6.06
N ILE A 135 -29.33 2.72 6.52
CA ILE A 135 -29.19 2.38 7.94
C ILE A 135 -28.29 3.45 8.57
N LYS A 136 -28.86 4.23 9.49
CA LYS A 136 -28.13 5.23 10.28
C LYS A 136 -27.66 4.54 11.57
N GLU A 137 -26.38 4.19 11.64
CA GLU A 137 -25.75 3.74 12.88
C GLU A 137 -25.07 4.95 13.56
N LYS A 138 -25.49 5.27 14.78
CA LYS A 138 -24.84 6.28 15.63
C LYS A 138 -23.77 5.54 16.43
N ARG A 139 -22.49 5.90 16.25
CA ARG A 139 -21.42 5.42 17.13
C ARG A 139 -21.18 6.46 18.21
N ASP A 140 -21.24 6.05 19.46
CA ASP A 140 -21.00 6.89 20.65
C ASP A 140 -19.50 6.94 21.01
N GLU A 141 -18.61 7.05 20.02
CA GLU A 141 -17.18 7.32 20.27
C GLU A 141 -17.03 8.84 20.49
N LYS A 142 -17.12 9.27 21.75
CA LYS A 142 -16.85 10.66 22.16
C LYS A 142 -15.35 10.92 22.03
N ILE A 143 -14.95 11.67 21.01
CA ILE A 143 -13.57 12.15 20.86
C ILE A 143 -13.48 13.48 21.59
N GLU A 144 -12.72 13.53 22.67
CA GLU A 144 -12.44 14.76 23.41
C GLU A 144 -11.18 15.42 22.81
N ILE A 145 -11.28 16.69 22.45
CA ILE A 145 -10.23 17.43 21.76
C ILE A 145 -9.89 18.65 22.61
N TYR A 146 -8.69 18.66 23.19
CA TYR A 146 -8.20 19.74 24.01
C TYR A 146 -7.32 20.71 23.21
N GLY A 147 -7.75 21.97 23.10
CA GLY A 147 -6.94 23.07 22.57
C GLY A 147 -6.19 23.81 23.68
N TYR A 148 -5.01 24.34 23.38
CA TYR A 148 -4.22 25.17 24.30
C TYR A 148 -3.73 26.44 23.59
N GLU A 149 -3.69 27.54 24.32
CA GLU A 149 -3.18 28.85 23.89
C GLU A 149 -1.81 29.14 24.52
N THR A 150 -1.48 28.46 25.62
CA THR A 150 -0.26 28.67 26.41
C THR A 150 0.47 27.37 26.73
N GLN A 151 1.77 27.47 27.04
CA GLN A 151 2.58 26.30 27.43
C GLN A 151 2.07 25.63 28.71
N ASP A 152 1.49 26.39 29.64
CA ASP A 152 1.00 25.84 30.91
C ASP A 152 -0.33 25.10 30.72
N GLU A 153 -1.18 25.55 29.80
CA GLU A 153 -2.35 24.78 29.35
C GLU A 153 -1.94 23.47 28.67
N LEU A 154 -0.90 23.49 27.83
CA LEU A 154 -0.37 22.27 27.22
C LEU A 154 0.10 21.26 28.27
N LYS A 155 0.82 21.72 29.31
CA LYS A 155 1.26 20.84 30.41
C LYS A 155 0.06 20.23 31.15
N ALA A 156 -0.97 21.02 31.43
CA ALA A 156 -2.18 20.55 32.11
C ALA A 156 -2.94 19.51 31.27
N ILE A 157 -3.09 19.75 29.96
CA ILE A 157 -3.72 18.83 29.02
C ILE A 157 -2.92 17.53 28.91
N ILE A 158 -1.60 17.59 28.76
CA ILE A 158 -0.76 16.39 28.70
C ILE A 158 -0.88 15.58 30.00
N ALA A 159 -0.88 16.25 31.16
CA ALA A 159 -1.04 15.56 32.44
C ALA A 159 -2.40 14.86 32.57
N HIS A 160 -3.48 15.49 32.09
CA HIS A 160 -4.82 14.90 32.00
C HIS A 160 -4.85 13.65 31.10
N GLU A 161 -4.26 13.73 29.91
CA GLU A 161 -4.21 12.58 28.98
C GLU A 161 -3.36 11.41 29.50
N ILE A 162 -2.25 11.70 30.19
CA ILE A 162 -1.43 10.66 30.84
C ILE A 162 -2.25 9.90 31.88
N LEU A 163 -3.11 10.60 32.63
CA LEU A 163 -3.99 9.96 33.60
C LEU A 163 -5.06 9.07 32.92
N HIS A 164 -5.59 9.46 31.75
CA HIS A 164 -6.42 8.57 30.94
C HIS A 164 -5.67 7.32 30.45
N LEU A 165 -4.41 7.46 30.03
CA LEU A 165 -3.60 6.33 29.57
C LEU A 165 -3.36 5.28 30.66
N ILE A 166 -3.34 5.70 31.93
CA ILE A 166 -3.24 4.79 33.08
C ILE A 166 -4.61 4.38 33.64
N GLY A 167 -5.71 4.67 32.93
CA GLY A 167 -7.04 4.17 33.25
C GLY A 167 -7.88 5.06 34.17
N ILE A 168 -7.44 6.28 34.47
CA ILE A 168 -8.24 7.21 35.28
C ILE A 168 -9.32 7.86 34.39
N GLY A 169 -10.57 7.76 34.83
CA GLY A 169 -11.71 8.40 34.17
C GLY A 169 -11.90 9.86 34.60
N HIS A 170 -12.86 10.54 33.95
CA HIS A 170 -13.24 11.90 34.33
C HIS A 170 -13.79 11.98 35.74
N ILE A 171 -13.49 13.11 36.40
CA ILE A 171 -13.98 13.45 37.73
C ILE A 171 -14.76 14.76 37.60
N ASP A 172 -16.05 14.72 37.90
CA ASP A 172 -16.91 15.91 37.90
C ASP A 172 -16.74 16.70 39.21
N ASN A 173 -15.51 17.15 39.48
CA ASN A 173 -15.15 17.92 40.65
C ASN A 173 -14.39 19.18 40.23
N ASP A 174 -14.81 20.33 40.77
CA ASP A 174 -14.16 21.59 40.49
C ASP A 174 -12.74 21.62 41.05
N GLY A 175 -11.80 21.79 40.13
CA GLY A 175 -10.37 21.88 40.37
C GLY A 175 -9.60 20.59 40.19
N ALA A 176 -10.27 19.44 40.08
CA ALA A 176 -9.63 18.15 39.80
C ALA A 176 -8.93 18.17 38.45
N LEU A 177 -7.70 17.63 38.35
CA LEU A 177 -6.97 17.54 37.09
C LEU A 177 -7.78 16.76 36.04
N MET A 178 -8.51 15.74 36.46
CA MET A 178 -9.38 14.92 35.60
C MET A 178 -10.78 15.51 35.34
N ASN A 179 -11.00 16.80 35.62
CA ASN A 179 -12.24 17.46 35.23
C ASN A 179 -12.35 17.54 33.69
N PRO A 180 -13.49 17.16 33.09
CA PRO A 180 -13.66 17.17 31.62
C PRO A 180 -13.60 18.57 31.00
N ILE A 181 -13.67 19.63 31.82
CA ILE A 181 -13.54 21.02 31.38
C ILE A 181 -12.26 21.61 31.98
N LEU A 182 -11.36 22.10 31.11
CA LEU A 182 -10.10 22.73 31.54
C LEU A 182 -10.38 24.02 32.33
N GLN A 183 -10.03 24.02 33.60
CA GLN A 183 -10.31 25.07 34.58
C GLN A 183 -9.11 26.01 34.78
N LYS A 184 -9.40 27.26 35.17
CA LYS A 184 -8.38 28.32 35.30
C LYS A 184 -7.28 28.00 36.32
N ASN A 185 -7.61 27.29 37.40
CA ASN A 185 -6.66 26.90 38.43
C ASN A 185 -5.60 25.90 37.90
N GLN A 186 -6.00 24.99 36.99
CA GLN A 186 -5.10 24.02 36.37
C GLN A 186 -4.09 24.68 35.42
N LYS A 187 -4.44 25.84 34.84
CA LYS A 187 -3.58 26.62 33.95
C LYS A 187 -2.48 27.38 34.69
N ILE A 188 -2.73 27.75 35.94
CA ILE A 188 -1.84 28.61 36.74
C ILE A 188 -0.94 27.77 37.64
N ASN A 189 -1.46 26.67 38.20
CA ASN A 189 -0.70 25.79 39.07
C ASN A 189 -1.11 24.33 38.84
N LEU A 190 -0.26 23.59 38.12
CA LEU A 190 -0.49 22.19 37.83
C LEU A 190 -0.17 21.33 39.07
N SER A 191 -1.21 20.83 39.73
CA SER A 191 -1.09 19.93 40.87
C SER A 191 -2.23 18.91 40.87
N LEU A 192 -1.95 17.68 41.32
CA LEU A 192 -3.01 16.72 41.62
C LEU A 192 -3.80 17.19 42.85
N THR A 193 -5.12 17.17 42.76
CA THR A 193 -5.98 17.39 43.92
C THR A 193 -6.05 16.13 44.78
N SER A 194 -6.54 16.25 46.01
CA SER A 194 -6.82 15.09 46.86
C SER A 194 -7.78 14.11 46.17
N VAL A 195 -8.73 14.62 45.39
CA VAL A 195 -9.71 13.82 44.64
C VAL A 195 -9.04 13.04 43.51
N ASP A 196 -8.08 13.65 42.80
CA ASP A 196 -7.30 12.95 41.77
C ASP A 196 -6.46 11.82 42.40
N ILE A 197 -5.82 12.10 43.54
CA ILE A 197 -4.97 11.12 44.26
C ILE A 197 -5.83 9.94 44.76
N ASP A 198 -6.98 10.22 45.34
CA ASP A 198 -7.88 9.17 45.84
C ASP A 198 -8.44 8.33 44.68
N ASN A 199 -8.75 8.93 43.53
CA ASN A 199 -9.17 8.19 42.36
C ASN A 199 -8.04 7.32 41.79
N ILE A 200 -6.80 7.82 41.75
CA ILE A 200 -5.63 7.02 41.36
C ILE A 200 -5.44 5.82 42.29
N LYS A 201 -5.51 6.02 43.61
CA LYS A 201 -5.40 4.94 44.61
C LYS A 201 -6.55 3.94 44.59
N ASN A 202 -7.72 4.31 44.07
CA ASN A 202 -8.84 3.39 43.96
C ASN A 202 -8.78 2.55 42.66
N ASN A 203 -7.99 2.99 41.68
CA ASN A 203 -7.76 2.27 40.42
C ASN A 203 -6.52 1.34 40.46
N PHE A 204 -5.70 1.42 41.52
CA PHE A 204 -4.47 0.63 41.72
C PHE A 204 -4.29 0.23 43.19
#